data_AF-A0A554VAX9-F1
#
_entry.id   AF-A0A554VAX9-F1
#
_cell.length_a   1.000
_cell.length_b   1.000
_cell.length_c   1.000
_cell.angle_alpha   90.00
_cell.angle_beta   90.00
_cell.angle_gamma   90.00
#
_symmetry.space_group_name_H-M   'P 1'
#
loop_
_entity.id
_entity.type
_entity.pdbx_description
1 polymer ?
#
loop_
_entity_poly.entity_id
_entity_poly.type
_entity_poly.pdbx_seq_one_letter_code
_entity_poly.pdbx_strand_id
1 'polypeptide(L)'
;MENKEKIEQEVQLEIIEKLPKQILQEMLDIYKKSAEMESYVKIPFLIIGVFFLIHNIFIAGRSYSYDTYNTIKTTEFSIVGIIVIVVFIMAGIAIDKNLKLKKKLTNASKTYNISLETMQNEFSGIAANLYGGRGVKLTK
;
A
#
# COMPACT_ATOMS: atom_id res chain seq x y z
N MET A 1 -47.99 20.98 -3.74
CA MET A 1 -46.94 20.82 -2.71
C MET A 1 -46.35 19.44 -2.88
N GLU A 2 -45.07 19.19 -3.12
CA GLU A 2 -43.91 19.99 -3.48
C GLU A 2 -42.80 18.95 -3.72
N ASN A 3 -42.07 19.10 -4.83
CA ASN A 3 -40.74 18.55 -5.13
C ASN A 3 -40.22 17.31 -4.38
N LYS A 4 -40.14 16.19 -5.11
CA LYS A 4 -39.04 15.22 -4.96
C LYS A 4 -38.53 14.78 -6.33
N GLU A 5 -38.12 15.74 -7.14
CA GLU A 5 -37.09 15.47 -8.16
C GLU A 5 -35.79 15.20 -7.40
N LYS A 6 -35.53 13.92 -7.09
CA LYS A 6 -34.18 13.47 -6.79
C LYS A 6 -33.40 13.57 -8.09
N ILE A 7 -32.74 14.70 -8.27
CA ILE A 7 -31.70 14.89 -9.27
C ILE A 7 -30.58 13.92 -8.89
N GLU A 8 -30.57 12.73 -9.49
CA GLU A 8 -29.34 11.96 -9.69
C GLU A 8 -28.50 12.74 -10.69
N GLN A 9 -27.87 13.82 -10.22
CA GLN A 9 -26.72 14.38 -10.90
C GLN A 9 -25.64 13.30 -10.78
N GLU A 10 -25.47 12.52 -11.85
CA GLU A 10 -24.23 11.77 -12.06
C GLU A 10 -23.10 12.77 -11.83
N VAL A 11 -22.39 12.62 -10.70
CA VAL A 11 -21.21 13.43 -10.43
C VAL A 11 -20.18 13.03 -11.46
N GLN A 12 -20.16 13.74 -12.58
CA GLN A 12 -19.20 13.54 -13.65
C GLN A 12 -17.83 13.94 -13.09
N LEU A 13 -16.99 12.93 -12.89
CA LEU A 13 -15.64 13.11 -12.35
C LEU A 13 -14.79 13.82 -13.41
N GLU A 14 -14.26 14.99 -13.07
CA GLU A 14 -13.47 15.84 -13.97
C GLU A 14 -12.25 15.09 -14.55
N ILE A 15 -11.67 14.17 -13.77
CA ILE A 15 -10.56 13.32 -14.21
C ILE A 15 -10.98 12.39 -15.35
N ILE A 16 -12.19 11.81 -15.32
CA ILE A 16 -12.63 10.84 -16.34
C ILE A 16 -12.86 11.55 -17.68
N GLU A 17 -13.31 12.81 -17.64
CA GLU A 17 -13.59 13.59 -18.84
C GLU A 17 -12.33 14.18 -19.48
N LYS A 18 -11.42 14.70 -18.65
CA LYS A 18 -10.26 15.47 -19.14
C LYS A 18 -9.00 14.63 -19.35
N LEU A 19 -8.85 13.48 -18.67
CA LEU A 19 -7.65 12.66 -18.83
C LEU A 19 -7.82 11.61 -19.92
N PRO A 20 -6.81 11.42 -20.79
CA PRO A 20 -6.74 10.26 -21.66
C PRO A 20 -6.78 8.97 -20.84
N LYS A 21 -7.64 8.03 -21.27
CA LYS A 21 -7.85 6.74 -20.59
C LYS A 21 -6.53 6.00 -20.34
N GLN A 22 -5.58 6.05 -21.28
CA GLN A 22 -4.28 5.40 -21.15
C GLN A 22 -3.46 5.96 -19.98
N ILE A 23 -3.48 7.27 -19.77
CA ILE A 23 -2.74 7.93 -18.68
C ILE A 23 -3.38 7.61 -17.34
N LEU A 24 -4.72 7.68 -17.27
CA LEU A 24 -5.47 7.32 -16.08
C LEU A 24 -5.20 5.86 -15.68
N GLN A 25 -5.23 4.94 -16.65
CA GLN A 25 -5.00 3.53 -16.41
C GLN A 25 -3.56 3.24 -15.97
N GLU A 26 -2.56 3.91 -16.56
CA GLU A 26 -1.18 3.77 -16.13
C GLU A 26 -1.00 4.23 -14.66
N MET A 27 -1.63 5.32 -14.27
CA MET A 27 -1.58 5.81 -12.87
C MET A 27 -2.30 4.83 -11.93
N LEU A 28 -3.44 4.29 -12.34
CA LEU A 28 -4.18 3.27 -11.60
C LEU A 28 -3.37 1.97 -11.44
N ASP A 29 -2.62 1.55 -12.47
CA ASP A 29 -1.75 0.37 -12.39
C ASP A 29 -0.58 0.57 -11.43
N ILE A 30 -0.01 1.77 -11.39
CA ILE A 30 1.03 2.12 -10.41
C ILE A 30 0.44 2.11 -9.00
N TYR A 31 -0.76 2.67 -8.83
CA TYR A 31 -1.48 2.67 -7.55
C TYR A 31 -1.77 1.25 -7.08
N LYS A 32 -2.36 0.41 -7.93
CA LYS A 32 -2.66 -1.00 -7.66
C LYS A 32 -1.43 -1.73 -7.12
N LYS A 33 -0.30 -1.63 -7.84
CA LYS A 33 0.96 -2.26 -7.41
C LYS A 33 1.47 -1.73 -6.07
N SER A 34 1.21 -0.47 -5.74
CA SER A 34 1.58 0.09 -4.44
C SER A 34 0.63 -0.37 -3.33
N ALA A 35 -0.68 -0.38 -3.57
CA ALA A 35 -1.69 -0.81 -2.61
C ALA A 35 -1.56 -2.30 -2.29
N GLU A 36 -1.26 -3.13 -3.30
CA GLU A 36 -0.98 -4.55 -3.11
C GLU A 36 0.22 -4.77 -2.19
N MET A 37 1.27 -3.95 -2.28
CA MET A 37 2.43 -4.08 -1.38
C MET A 37 2.06 -3.86 0.09
N GLU A 38 1.11 -2.97 0.41
CA GLU A 38 0.64 -2.81 1.79
C GLU A 38 0.01 -4.10 2.34
N SER A 39 -0.66 -4.87 1.47
CA SER A 39 -1.21 -6.18 1.84
C SER A 39 -0.11 -7.23 1.98
N TYR A 40 0.86 -7.26 1.07
CA TYR A 40 1.98 -8.21 1.13
C TYR A 40 2.88 -8.01 2.35
N VAL A 41 3.06 -6.77 2.81
CA VAL A 41 3.85 -6.47 4.03
C VAL A 41 3.27 -7.14 5.28
N LYS A 42 1.96 -7.45 5.32
CA LYS A 42 1.34 -8.17 6.44
C LYS A 42 1.85 -9.61 6.60
N ILE A 43 2.28 -10.25 5.49
CA ILE A 43 2.75 -11.64 5.49
C ILE A 43 4.00 -11.81 6.37
N PRO A 44 5.08 -11.04 6.19
CA PRO A 44 6.22 -11.02 7.11
C PRO A 44 5.84 -10.90 8.58
N PHE A 45 4.92 -9.99 8.92
CA PHE A 45 4.49 -9.80 10.31
C PHE A 45 3.74 -11.03 10.85
N LEU A 46 2.90 -11.66 10.02
CA LEU A 46 2.22 -12.90 10.38
C LEU A 46 3.22 -14.04 10.62
N ILE A 47 4.25 -14.14 9.79
CA ILE A 47 5.33 -15.12 9.94
C ILE A 47 6.07 -14.93 11.28
N ILE A 48 6.37 -13.68 11.66
CA ILE A 48 6.97 -13.39 12.99
C ILE A 48 6.05 -13.89 14.12
N GLY A 49 4.73 -13.67 14.01
CA GLY A 49 3.76 -14.18 14.98
C GLY A 49 3.79 -15.70 15.09
N VAL A 50 3.86 -16.41 13.96
CA VAL A 50 3.99 -17.88 13.93
C VAL A 50 5.29 -18.33 14.59
N PHE A 51 6.42 -17.68 14.30
CA PHE A 51 7.70 -18.00 14.95
C PHE A 51 7.64 -17.81 16.46
N PHE A 52 6.99 -16.75 16.92
CA PHE A 52 6.81 -16.51 18.35
C PHE A 52 5.99 -17.63 19.01
N LEU A 53 4.91 -18.10 18.36
CA LEU A 53 4.13 -19.22 18.87
C LEU A 53 4.94 -20.52 18.92
N ILE A 54 5.72 -20.82 17.87
CA ILE A 54 6.59 -22.00 17.83
C ILE A 54 7.61 -21.95 18.97
N HIS A 55 8.26 -20.80 19.18
CA HIS A 55 9.20 -20.62 20.27
C HIS A 55 8.54 -20.87 21.63
N ASN A 56 7.36 -20.29 21.87
CA ASN A 56 6.66 -20.43 23.14
C ASN A 56 6.17 -21.86 23.41
N ILE A 57 5.71 -22.60 22.38
CA ILE A 57 5.16 -23.95 22.56
C ILE A 57 6.26 -25.00 22.68
N PHE A 58 7.31 -24.89 21.87
CA PHE A 58 8.28 -25.97 21.70
C PHE A 58 9.63 -25.74 22.39
N ILE A 59 10.00 -24.47 22.61
CA ILE A 59 11.34 -24.09 23.09
C ILE A 59 11.25 -23.54 24.52
N ALA A 60 10.31 -22.64 24.78
CA ALA A 60 10.15 -22.04 26.11
C ALA A 60 9.83 -23.11 27.17
N GLY A 61 10.51 -23.03 28.31
CA GLY A 61 10.32 -23.95 29.44
C GLY A 61 11.03 -25.30 29.30
N ARG A 62 11.68 -25.59 28.17
CA ARG A 62 12.54 -26.78 28.04
C ARG A 62 13.98 -26.45 28.41
N SER A 63 14.64 -27.39 29.07
CA SER A 63 16.06 -27.30 29.39
C SER A 63 16.88 -27.82 28.21
N TYR A 64 17.78 -26.97 27.70
CA TYR A 64 18.74 -27.29 26.67
C TYR A 64 20.15 -27.13 27.20
N SER A 65 21.12 -27.83 26.60
CA SER A 65 22.52 -27.51 26.82
C SER A 65 22.82 -26.10 26.29
N TYR A 66 23.84 -25.45 26.84
CA TYR A 66 24.23 -24.09 26.47
C TYR A 66 24.48 -23.96 24.95
N ASP A 67 25.23 -24.90 24.38
CA ASP A 67 25.55 -24.88 22.96
C ASP A 67 24.31 -25.00 22.08
N THR A 68 23.40 -25.92 22.42
CA THR A 68 22.12 -26.08 21.70
C THR A 68 21.26 -24.82 21.80
N TYR A 69 21.15 -24.23 22.99
CA TYR A 69 20.40 -22.99 23.17
C TYR A 69 21.01 -21.82 22.36
N ASN A 70 22.34 -21.70 22.35
CA ASN A 70 23.02 -20.66 21.61
C ASN A 70 22.84 -20.82 20.09
N THR A 71 22.87 -22.06 19.58
CA THR A 71 22.54 -22.36 18.18
C THR A 71 21.10 -21.95 17.87
N ILE A 72 20.12 -22.35 18.68
CA ILE A 72 18.70 -21.99 18.49
C ILE A 72 18.55 -20.46 18.40
N LYS A 73 19.08 -19.75 19.40
CA LYS A 73 19.02 -18.28 19.46
C LYS A 73 19.66 -17.61 18.24
N THR A 74 20.82 -18.10 17.80
CA THR A 74 21.52 -17.56 16.64
C THR A 74 20.72 -17.78 15.34
N THR A 75 20.12 -18.96 15.20
CA THR A 75 19.24 -19.26 14.06
C THR A 75 18.00 -18.37 14.06
N GLU A 76 17.34 -18.19 15.21
CA GLU A 76 16.18 -17.31 15.34
C GLU A 76 16.51 -15.86 14.95
N PHE A 77 17.62 -15.32 15.44
CA PHE A 77 18.07 -13.98 15.03
C PHE A 77 18.36 -13.87 13.54
N SER A 78 18.96 -14.90 12.95
CA SER A 78 19.27 -14.91 11.52
C SER A 78 17.98 -14.89 10.67
N ILE A 79 16.98 -15.67 11.06
CA ILE A 79 15.66 -15.70 10.40
C ILE A 79 14.99 -14.34 10.51
N VAL A 80 14.93 -13.76 11.72
CA VAL A 80 14.34 -12.43 11.94
C VAL A 80 15.09 -11.36 11.12
N GLY A 81 16.42 -11.45 11.06
CA GLY A 81 17.26 -10.55 10.24
C GLY A 81 16.88 -10.58 8.76
N ILE A 82 16.68 -11.78 8.19
CA ILE A 82 16.24 -11.93 6.79
C ILE A 82 14.86 -11.31 6.58
N ILE A 83 13.91 -11.55 7.49
CA ILE A 83 12.55 -11.00 7.40
C ILE A 83 12.59 -9.47 7.40
N VAL A 84 13.40 -8.86 8.27
CA VAL A 84 13.57 -7.41 8.32
C VAL A 84 14.09 -6.85 7.00
N ILE A 85 15.10 -7.48 6.39
CA ILE A 85 15.63 -7.08 5.07
C ILE A 85 14.53 -7.12 4.00
N VAL A 86 13.72 -8.18 3.96
CA VAL A 86 12.61 -8.32 3.01
C VAL A 86 11.59 -7.19 3.17
N VAL A 87 11.25 -6.82 4.42
CA VAL A 87 10.34 -5.69 4.71
C VAL A 87 10.91 -4.37 4.19
N PHE A 88 12.21 -4.11 4.38
CA PHE A 88 12.85 -2.91 3.85
C PHE A 88 12.84 -2.85 2.32
N ILE A 89 13.06 -3.98 1.64
CA ILE A 89 12.97 -4.04 0.17
C ILE A 89 11.56 -3.70 -0.30
N MET A 90 10.53 -4.29 0.32
CA MET A 90 9.14 -3.98 -0.01
C MET A 90 8.78 -2.51 0.24
N ALA A 91 9.25 -1.95 1.36
CA ALA A 91 9.05 -0.53 1.68
C ALA A 91 9.70 0.38 0.62
N GLY A 92 10.93 0.07 0.19
CA GLY A 92 11.62 0.81 -0.87
C GLY A 92 10.84 0.79 -2.18
N ILE A 93 10.34 -0.38 -2.59
CA ILE A 93 9.52 -0.53 -3.81
C ILE A 93 8.21 0.28 -3.69
N ALA A 94 7.54 0.24 -2.54
CA ALA A 94 6.31 0.99 -2.30
C ALA A 94 6.55 2.51 -2.35
N ILE A 95 7.65 2.99 -1.76
CA ILE A 95 8.04 4.41 -1.80
C ILE A 95 8.30 4.86 -3.24
N ASP A 96 9.08 4.10 -4.01
CA ASP A 96 9.37 4.42 -5.43
C ASP A 96 8.08 4.54 -6.26
N LYS A 97 7.15 3.58 -6.13
CA LYS A 97 5.87 3.62 -6.83
C LYS A 97 5.02 4.82 -6.43
N ASN A 98 4.94 5.11 -5.13
CA ASN A 98 4.21 6.28 -4.64
C ASN A 98 4.80 7.59 -5.15
N LEU A 99 6.13 7.73 -5.18
CA LEU A 99 6.79 8.92 -5.73
C LEU A 99 6.51 9.09 -7.22
N LYS A 100 6.59 8.00 -8.00
CA LYS A 100 6.24 8.00 -9.44
C LYS A 100 4.79 8.40 -9.67
N LEU A 101 3.87 7.87 -8.87
CA LEU A 101 2.45 8.21 -8.95
C LEU A 101 2.19 9.68 -8.63
N LYS A 102 2.75 10.19 -7.53
CA LYS A 102 2.62 11.60 -7.17
C LYS A 102 3.14 12.52 -8.28
N LYS A 103 4.31 12.22 -8.83
CA LYS A 103 4.89 12.99 -9.93
C LYS A 103 3.98 12.98 -11.17
N LYS A 104 3.40 11.84 -11.53
CA LYS A 104 2.46 11.73 -12.66
C LYS A 104 1.17 12.50 -12.42
N LEU A 105 0.56 12.38 -11.24
CA LEU A 105 -0.66 13.10 -10.89
C LEU A 105 -0.44 14.62 -10.86
N THR A 106 0.67 15.09 -10.29
CA THR A 106 1.01 16.52 -10.29
C THR A 106 1.25 17.04 -11.70
N ASN A 107 1.92 16.26 -12.56
CA ASN A 107 2.13 16.65 -13.96
C ASN A 107 0.81 16.67 -14.74
N ALA A 108 -0.04 15.64 -14.59
CA ALA A 108 -1.34 15.58 -15.23
C ALA A 108 -2.26 16.73 -14.80
N SER A 109 -2.25 17.07 -13.51
CA SER A 109 -2.99 18.23 -12.97
C SER A 109 -2.59 19.52 -13.69
N LYS A 110 -1.30 19.75 -13.90
CA LYS A 110 -0.79 20.93 -14.65
C LYS A 110 -1.14 20.86 -16.13
N THR A 111 -0.97 19.71 -16.78
CA THR A 111 -1.18 19.55 -18.23
C THR A 111 -2.65 19.69 -18.62
N TYR A 112 -3.57 19.12 -17.83
CA TYR A 112 -5.00 19.11 -18.12
C TYR A 112 -5.77 20.21 -17.38
N ASN A 113 -5.06 21.11 -16.70
CA ASN A 113 -5.60 22.24 -15.95
C ASN A 113 -6.69 21.83 -14.94
N ILE A 114 -6.42 20.75 -14.20
CA ILE A 114 -7.26 20.24 -13.12
C ILE A 114 -6.61 20.64 -11.81
N SER A 115 -7.38 21.14 -10.85
CA SER A 115 -6.81 21.51 -9.54
C SER A 115 -6.13 20.29 -8.87
N LEU A 116 -5.02 20.51 -8.17
CA LEU A 116 -4.33 19.42 -7.47
C LEU A 116 -5.24 18.71 -6.46
N GLU A 117 -6.15 19.46 -5.84
CA GLU A 117 -7.12 18.94 -4.87
C GLU A 117 -8.16 18.06 -5.55
N THR A 118 -8.74 18.51 -6.66
CA THR A 118 -9.69 17.70 -7.46
C THR A 118 -9.00 16.44 -7.98
N MET A 119 -7.79 16.59 -8.55
CA MET A 119 -6.98 15.47 -9.04
C MET A 119 -6.73 14.44 -7.92
N GLN A 120 -6.39 14.90 -6.72
CA GLN A 120 -6.16 14.03 -5.57
C GLN A 120 -7.44 13.30 -5.14
N ASN A 121 -8.52 14.04 -4.94
CA ASN A 121 -9.74 13.53 -4.34
C ASN A 121 -10.46 12.55 -5.27
N GLU A 122 -10.62 12.92 -6.54
CA GLU A 122 -11.27 12.05 -7.52
C GLU A 122 -10.42 10.83 -7.84
N PHE A 123 -9.10 10.99 -8.05
CA PHE A 123 -8.23 9.84 -8.30
C PHE A 123 -8.22 8.90 -7.10
N SER A 124 -8.13 9.44 -5.88
CA SER A 124 -8.17 8.62 -4.66
C SER A 124 -9.51 7.92 -4.49
N GLY A 125 -10.61 8.58 -4.82
CA GLY A 125 -11.95 7.97 -4.82
C GLY A 125 -12.04 6.79 -5.79
N ILE A 126 -11.62 6.98 -7.04
CA ILE A 126 -11.59 5.91 -8.05
C ILE A 126 -10.66 4.78 -7.62
N ALA A 127 -9.42 5.11 -7.27
CA ALA A 127 -8.37 4.15 -6.99
C ALA A 127 -8.65 3.32 -5.72
N ALA A 128 -9.15 3.96 -4.65
CA ALA A 128 -9.51 3.28 -3.43
C ALA A 128 -10.77 2.41 -3.59
N ASN A 129 -11.73 2.82 -4.42
CA ASN A 129 -12.89 1.99 -4.73
C ASN A 129 -12.49 0.72 -5.50
N LEU A 130 -11.60 0.85 -6.49
CA LEU A 130 -11.19 -0.28 -7.35
C LEU A 130 -10.16 -1.22 -6.69
N TYR A 131 -9.21 -0.66 -5.93
CA TYR A 131 -8.04 -1.41 -5.44
C TYR A 131 -7.87 -1.37 -3.91
N GLY A 132 -8.76 -0.69 -3.19
CA GLY A 132 -8.62 -0.47 -1.74
C GLY A 132 -7.48 0.48 -1.40
N GLY A 133 -7.06 0.48 -0.13
CA GLY A 133 -5.96 1.33 0.36
C GLY A 133 -6.41 2.72 0.86
N ARG A 134 -5.43 3.59 1.13
CA ARG A 134 -5.66 4.89 1.80
C ARG A 134 -5.79 6.09 0.85
N GLY A 135 -5.90 5.85 -0.46
CA GLY A 135 -5.79 6.90 -1.47
C GLY A 135 -4.39 7.49 -1.62
N VAL A 136 -4.26 8.61 -2.32
CA VAL A 136 -2.99 9.31 -2.55
C VAL A 136 -3.05 10.69 -1.89
N LYS A 137 -1.95 11.12 -1.26
CA LYS A 137 -1.78 12.49 -0.76
C LYS A 137 -0.73 13.23 -1.57
N LEU A 138 -1.17 14.22 -2.33
CA LEU A 138 -0.34 15.18 -3.04
C LEU A 138 -0.03 16.32 -2.06
N THR A 139 1.16 16.31 -1.47
CA THR A 139 1.66 17.46 -0.72
C THR A 139 1.99 18.59 -1.70
N LYS A 140 1.53 19.81 -1.38
CA LYS A 140 1.95 21.05 -2.08
C LYS A 140 3.45 21.23 -2.01
#